data_AF-A0A4Z1CM59-F1
#
_entry.id   AF-A0A4Z1CM59-F1
#
_cell.length_a   1.000
_cell.length_b   1.000
_cell.length_c   1.000
_cell.angle_alpha   90.00
_cell.angle_beta   90.00
_cell.angle_gamma   90.00
#
_symmetry.space_group_name_H-M   'P 1'
#
loop_
_entity.id
_entity.type
_entity.pdbx_description
1 polymer ?
#
loop_
_entity_poly.entity_id
_entity_poly.type
_entity_poly.pdbx_seq_one_letter_code
_entity_poly.pdbx_strand_id
1 'polypeptide(L)' 'MQQIDLTGTYQGGEGAILQVQRFENGAWSDFPVTMSVSGGTFATYVQTSRTGPNKFRVVDTDSDVVSNELTVTVG' A
#
# COMPACT_ATOMS: atom_id res chain seq x y z
N MET A 1 12.85 13.51 1.26
CA MET A 1 11.87 12.58 0.64
C MET A 1 12.36 11.19 0.95
N GLN A 2 11.54 10.36 1.59
CA GLN A 2 11.89 8.99 1.93
C GLN A 2 11.06 8.04 1.05
N GLN A 3 11.74 7.07 0.45
CA GLN A 3 11.09 5.96 -0.24
C GLN A 3 10.80 4.85 0.76
N ILE A 4 9.61 4.27 0.65
CA ILE A 4 9.16 3.14 1.45
C ILE A 4 8.71 2.07 0.47
N ASP A 5 9.38 0.93 0.48
CA ASP A 5 9.00 -0.20 -0.36
C ASP A 5 7.86 -0.98 0.31
N LEU A 6 6.80 -1.22 -0.46
CA LEU A 6 5.64 -2.00 -0.06
C LEU A 6 5.66 -3.31 -0.85
N THR A 7 6.03 -4.39 -0.17
CA THR A 7 6.06 -5.73 -0.75
C THR A 7 5.19 -6.68 0.05
N GLY A 8 4.62 -7.66 -0.63
CA GLY A 8 3.76 -8.64 0.01
C GLY A 8 3.37 -9.78 -0.92
N THR A 9 2.62 -10.72 -0.37
CA THR A 9 2.09 -11.87 -1.09
C THR A 9 0.58 -11.82 -1.13
N TYR A 10 0.00 -12.18 -2.27
CA TYR A 10 -1.44 -12.30 -2.45
C TYR A 10 -1.73 -13.51 -3.35
N GLN A 11 -1.71 -14.70 -2.75
CA GLN A 11 -1.77 -15.98 -3.46
C GLN A 11 -3.07 -16.21 -4.26
N GLY A 12 -4.16 -15.54 -3.89
CA GLY A 12 -5.44 -15.60 -4.62
C GLY A 12 -5.74 -14.41 -5.51
N GLY A 13 -4.85 -13.41 -5.53
CA GLY A 13 -5.08 -12.13 -6.21
C GLY A 13 -4.36 -11.99 -7.53
N GLU A 14 -3.99 -13.08 -8.22
CA GLU A 14 -3.23 -12.99 -9.46
C GLU A 14 -3.92 -12.09 -10.50
N GLY A 15 -3.19 -11.09 -11.00
CA GLY A 15 -3.72 -10.09 -11.92
C GLY A 15 -4.61 -9.01 -11.26
N ALA A 16 -4.87 -9.09 -9.96
CA ALA A 16 -5.62 -8.07 -9.24
C ALA A 16 -4.86 -6.74 -9.22
N ILE A 17 -5.60 -5.64 -9.30
CA ILE A 17 -5.05 -4.30 -9.15
C ILE A 17 -5.23 -3.88 -7.69
N LEU A 18 -4.09 -3.58 -7.06
CA LEU A 18 -4.02 -3.11 -5.69
C LEU A 18 -3.83 -1.60 -5.66
N GLN A 19 -4.67 -0.93 -4.89
CA GLN A 19 -4.64 0.49 -4.61
C GLN A 19 -3.96 0.73 -3.27
N VAL A 20 -2.90 1.53 -3.27
CA VAL A 20 -2.26 1.94 -2.02
C VAL A 20 -3.14 2.97 -1.32
N GLN A 21 -3.35 2.80 -0.02
CA GLN A 21 -4.03 3.76 0.82
C GLN A 21 -3.12 4.19 1.96
N ARG A 22 -3.26 5.45 2.36
CA ARG A 22 -2.55 6.03 3.50
C ARG A 22 -3.55 6.44 4.56
N PHE A 23 -3.20 6.22 5.83
CA PHE A 23 -3.99 6.75 6.93
C PHE A 23 -3.63 8.21 7.20
N GLU A 24 -4.60 9.10 7.07
CA GLU A 24 -4.47 10.51 7.39
C GLU A 24 -5.77 11.08 7.93
N ASN A 25 -5.68 12.07 8.84
CA ASN A 25 -6.84 12.67 9.50
C ASN A 25 -7.84 11.68 10.11
N GLY A 26 -7.37 10.51 10.56
CA GLY A 26 -8.23 9.49 11.17
C GLY A 26 -8.98 8.60 10.16
N ALA A 27 -8.71 8.74 8.86
CA ALA A 27 -9.33 7.95 7.80
C ALA A 27 -8.29 7.38 6.83
N TRP A 28 -8.68 6.34 6.09
CA TRP A 28 -7.90 5.84 4.97
C TRP A 28 -8.24 6.64 3.72
N SER A 29 -7.22 7.12 3.04
CA SER A 29 -7.31 7.93 1.83
C SER A 29 -6.49 7.28 0.72
N ASP A 30 -6.96 7.37 -0.51
CA ASP A 30 -6.28 6.79 -1.67
C ASP A 30 -4.98 7.54 -1.94
N PHE A 31 -3.89 6.79 -1.93
CA PHE A 31 -2.59 7.30 -2.33
C PHE A 31 -2.43 7.02 -3.83
N PRO A 32 -1.91 7.94 -4.66
CA PRO A 32 -1.91 7.80 -6.12
C PRO A 32 -0.84 6.82 -6.63
N VAL A 33 -0.84 5.60 -6.11
CA VAL A 33 0.04 4.48 -6.45
C VAL A 33 -0.82 3.23 -6.50
N THR A 34 -0.73 2.53 -7.62
CA THR A 34 -1.38 1.24 -7.85
C THR A 34 -0.35 0.22 -8.32
N MET A 35 -0.58 -1.05 -8.06
CA MET A 35 0.24 -2.14 -8.58
C MET A 35 -0.58 -3.37 -8.89
N SER A 36 -0.15 -4.15 -9.87
CA SER A 36 -0.73 -5.46 -10.17
C SER A 36 -0.03 -6.57 -9.39
N VAL A 37 -0.78 -7.58 -8.98
CA VAL A 37 -0.21 -8.82 -8.43
C VAL A 37 0.27 -9.70 -9.58
N SER A 38 1.48 -10.25 -9.42
CA SER A 38 2.08 -11.20 -10.37
C SER A 38 2.80 -12.32 -9.63
N GLY A 39 2.55 -13.57 -10.04
CA GLY A 39 3.08 -14.75 -9.37
C GLY A 39 2.63 -14.87 -7.90
N GLY A 40 1.45 -14.34 -7.57
CA GLY A 40 0.92 -14.30 -6.21
C GLY A 40 1.70 -13.36 -5.27
N THR A 41 2.44 -12.40 -5.82
CA THR A 41 3.21 -11.39 -5.09
C THR A 41 3.00 -10.00 -5.67
N PHE A 42 3.22 -8.97 -4.86
CA PHE A 42 3.19 -7.59 -5.30
C PHE A 42 4.36 -6.82 -4.69
N ALA A 43 4.86 -5.86 -5.44
CA ALA A 43 5.90 -4.95 -5.01
C ALA A 43 5.65 -3.57 -5.61
N THR A 44 5.68 -2.55 -4.76
CA THR A 44 5.60 -1.14 -5.17
C THR A 44 6.39 -0.30 -4.18
N TYR A 45 6.47 1.00 -4.42
CA TYR A 45 7.07 1.93 -3.49
C TYR A 45 6.23 3.19 -3.37
N VAL A 46 6.28 3.82 -2.20
CA VAL A 46 5.70 5.14 -1.95
C VAL A 46 6.80 6.10 -1.58
N GLN A 47 6.71 7.32 -2.11
CA GLN A 47 7.61 8.41 -1.73
C GLN A 47 6.82 9.43 -0.92
N THR A 48 7.30 9.73 0.28
CA THR A 48 6.68 10.72 1.15
C THR A 48 7.73 11.68 1.72
N SER A 49 7.37 12.95 1.82
CA SER A 49 8.11 13.98 2.55
C SER A 49 7.58 14.18 3.97
N ARG A 50 6.50 13.47 4.34
CA ARG A 50 5.87 13.59 5.65
C ARG A 50 6.68 12.86 6.71
N THR A 51 7.33 13.62 7.59
CA THR A 51 8.03 13.11 8.76
C THR A 51 7.06 12.58 9.81
N GLY A 52 7.53 11.66 10.66
CA GLY A 52 6.74 10.99 11.69
C GLY A 52 6.12 9.65 11.24
N PRO A 53 5.16 9.12 12.03
CA PRO A 53 4.53 7.84 11.75
C PRO A 53 3.54 7.96 10.59
N ASN A 54 3.81 7.23 9.51
CA ASN A 54 2.93 7.08 8.36
C ASN A 54 2.38 5.66 8.35
N LYS A 55 1.06 5.50 8.24
CA LYS A 55 0.45 4.19 8.04
C LYS A 55 0.01 4.02 6.59
N PHE A 56 0.34 2.88 6.01
CA PHE A 56 -0.03 2.49 4.66
C PHE A 56 -0.73 1.13 4.70
N ARG A 57 -1.60 0.88 3.72
CA ARG A 57 -2.17 -0.43 3.43
C ARG A 57 -2.43 -0.53 1.93
N VAL A 58 -2.77 -1.71 1.47
CA VAL A 58 -3.18 -1.94 0.09
C VAL A 58 -4.56 -2.56 0.07
N VAL A 59 -5.38 -2.18 -0.90
CA VAL A 59 -6.73 -2.71 -1.10
C VAL A 59 -6.88 -3.18 -2.54
N ASP A 60 -7.46 -4.34 -2.73
CA ASP A 60 -7.85 -4.85 -4.03
C ASP A 60 -9.07 -4.08 -4.54
N THR A 61 -8.94 -3.44 -5.70
CA THR A 61 -9.99 -2.58 -6.27
C THR A 61 -11.20 -3.35 -6.79
N ASP A 62 -11.06 -4.65 -7.04
CA ASP A 62 -12.12 -5.51 -7.57
C ASP A 62 -12.86 -6.25 -6.45
N SER A 63 -12.13 -6.71 -5.43
CA SER A 63 -12.69 -7.56 -4.36
C SER A 63 -12.83 -6.87 -2.99
N ASP A 64 -12.38 -5.63 -2.86
CA ASP A 64 -12.31 -4.87 -1.59
C ASP A 64 -11.51 -5.58 -0.48
N VAL A 65 -10.66 -6.54 -0.85
CA VAL A 65 -9.78 -7.23 0.10
C VAL A 65 -8.68 -6.29 0.55
N VAL A 66 -8.58 -6.08 1.87
CA VAL A 66 -7.63 -5.16 2.49
C VAL A 66 -6.46 -5.93 3.10
N SER A 67 -5.23 -5.44 2.89
CA SER A 67 -4.03 -5.97 3.52
C SER A 67 -3.90 -5.61 5.00
N ASN A 68 -2.87 -6.15 5.65
CA ASN A 68 -2.38 -5.62 6.91
C ASN A 68 -1.92 -4.15 6.77
N GLU A 69 -1.93 -3.44 7.90
CA GLU A 69 -1.45 -2.07 8.01
C GLU A 69 0.07 -2.06 8.23
N LEU A 70 0.79 -1.27 7.46
CA LEU A 70 2.22 -1.02 7.63
C LEU A 70 2.42 0.36 8.27
N THR A 71 3.08 0.43 9.43
CA THR A 71 3.47 1.70 10.04
C THR A 71 4.96 1.96 9.84
N VAL A 72 5.29 3.09 9.24
CA VAL A 72 6.67 3.50 8.95
C VAL A 72 6.93 4.89 9.51
N THR A 73 8.00 5.02 10.29
CA THR A 73 8.42 6.31 10.84
C THR A 73 9.49 6.93 9.94
N VAL A 74 9.18 8.09 9.37
CA VAL A 74 10.11 8.89 8.56
C VAL A 74 10.78 9.92 9.48
N GLY A 75 12.12 9.89 9.56
CA GLY A 75 12.94 10.76 10.40
C GLY A 75 13.42 12.01 9.69
#